data_AF-A0A554IBM4-F1
#
_entry.id   AF-A0A554IBM4-F1
#
_cell.length_a   1.000
_cell.length_b   1.000
_cell.length_c   1.000
_cell.angle_alpha   90.00
_cell.angle_beta   90.00
_cell.angle_gamma   90.00
#
_symmetry.space_group_name_H-M   'P 1'
#
loop_
_entity.id
_entity.type
_entity.pdbx_description
1 polymer ?
#
loop_
_entity_poly.entity_id
_entity_poly.type
_entity_poly.pdbx_seq_one_letter_code
_entity_poly.pdbx_strand_id
1 'polypeptide(L)'
;MPMKFSKTLAPGETFAFHDKLLPEYQNKPVKTGFTHFSSKEGFKSVGGLRANGVCHLATLMNWAASEAGLLVFAPSHHSSINGVPKKFWTSIYYHPNGGWRTLQQNLYITNPFPYPVKLIFETDSEKVVLKIIREV
;
A
#
# COMPACT_ATOMS: atom_id res chain seq x y z
N MET A 1 0.42 14.62 14.55
CA MET A 1 0.70 13.40 15.34
C MET A 1 1.68 12.56 14.55
N PRO A 2 2.78 12.10 15.16
CA PRO A 2 3.70 11.18 14.49
C PRO A 2 3.02 9.80 14.33
N MET A 3 3.17 9.20 13.16
CA MET A 3 2.71 7.85 12.85
C MET A 3 3.90 7.00 12.45
N LYS A 4 3.95 5.76 12.95
CA LYS A 4 4.91 4.75 12.52
C LYS A 4 4.20 3.45 12.18
N PHE A 5 4.54 2.93 11.01
CA PHE A 5 4.16 1.63 10.50
C PHE A 5 5.41 0.79 10.34
N SER A 6 5.32 -0.49 10.71
CA SER A 6 6.26 -1.47 10.20
C SER A 6 5.58 -2.80 9.93
N LYS A 7 5.91 -3.42 8.81
CA LYS A 7 5.48 -4.78 8.49
C LYS A 7 6.65 -5.57 7.91
N THR A 8 6.93 -6.73 8.48
CA THR A 8 7.88 -7.69 7.92
C THR A 8 7.16 -8.63 6.96
N LEU A 9 7.75 -8.83 5.79
CA LEU A 9 7.37 -9.82 4.78
C LEU A 9 8.41 -10.95 4.78
N ALA A 10 7.98 -12.16 5.08
CA ALA A 10 8.79 -13.36 4.87
C ALA A 10 9.06 -13.59 3.36
N PRO A 11 10.02 -14.47 3.00
CA PRO A 11 10.21 -14.88 1.60
C PRO A 11 8.90 -15.36 0.95
N GLY A 12 8.56 -14.80 -0.21
CA GLY A 12 7.32 -15.09 -0.94
C GLY A 12 6.04 -14.44 -0.38
N GLU A 13 6.12 -13.76 0.77
CA GLU A 13 4.97 -13.11 1.37
C GLU A 13 4.63 -11.79 0.67
N THR A 14 3.34 -11.52 0.54
CA THR A 14 2.80 -10.34 -0.13
C THR A 14 2.17 -9.39 0.87
N PHE A 15 2.46 -8.11 0.78
CA PHE A 15 1.67 -7.06 1.41
C PHE A 15 0.53 -6.64 0.49
N ALA A 16 -0.68 -6.48 1.01
CA ALA A 16 -1.81 -5.87 0.32
C ALA A 16 -2.38 -4.70 1.14
N PHE A 17 -2.89 -3.64 0.52
CA PHE A 17 -3.44 -2.51 1.26
C PHE A 17 -4.75 -2.86 2.01
N HIS A 18 -5.59 -3.70 1.42
CA HIS A 18 -6.82 -4.20 2.03
C HIS A 18 -7.09 -5.67 1.67
N ASP A 19 -8.03 -6.29 2.38
CA ASP A 19 -8.36 -7.72 2.35
C ASP A 19 -9.23 -8.18 1.15
N LYS A 20 -9.79 -7.25 0.39
CA LYS A 20 -10.41 -7.57 -0.91
C LYS A 20 -9.32 -7.79 -1.97
N LEU A 21 -8.86 -9.04 -2.05
CA LEU A 21 -7.77 -9.45 -2.91
C LEU A 21 -8.25 -9.97 -4.27
N LEU A 22 -7.46 -9.70 -5.32
CA LEU A 22 -7.63 -10.36 -6.62
C LEU A 22 -7.52 -11.89 -6.47
N PRO A 23 -8.22 -12.67 -7.32
CA PRO A 23 -8.25 -14.14 -7.23
C PRO A 23 -6.86 -14.79 -7.11
N GLU A 24 -5.88 -14.26 -7.84
CA GLU A 24 -4.50 -14.75 -7.85
C GLU A 24 -3.71 -14.54 -6.54
N TYR A 25 -4.22 -13.74 -5.60
CA TYR A 25 -3.62 -13.49 -4.28
C TYR A 25 -4.42 -14.13 -3.13
N GLN A 26 -5.63 -14.65 -3.36
CA GLN A 26 -6.47 -15.21 -2.29
C GLN A 26 -5.87 -16.44 -1.59
N ASN A 27 -5.05 -17.22 -2.31
CA ASN A 27 -4.39 -18.42 -1.79
C ASN A 27 -2.90 -18.19 -1.45
N LYS A 28 -2.44 -16.93 -1.43
CA LYS A 28 -1.04 -16.59 -1.12
C LYS A 28 -0.93 -16.11 0.33
N PRO A 29 0.25 -16.22 0.96
CA PRO A 29 0.50 -15.58 2.24
C PRO A 29 0.46 -14.06 2.03
N VAL A 30 -0.67 -13.45 2.42
CA VAL A 30 -0.91 -12.01 2.25
C VAL A 30 -1.08 -11.35 3.61
N LYS A 31 -0.20 -10.40 3.90
CA LYS A 31 -0.31 -9.46 5.01
C LYS A 31 -1.06 -8.22 4.55
N THR A 32 -2.26 -8.03 5.08
CA THR A 32 -3.03 -6.82 4.79
C THR A 32 -2.52 -5.62 5.61
N GLY A 33 -2.79 -4.43 5.08
CA GLY A 33 -2.54 -3.15 5.70
C GLY A 33 -3.44 -2.84 6.88
N PHE A 34 -3.42 -1.56 7.26
CA PHE A 34 -3.94 -1.08 8.54
C PHE A 34 -5.45 -1.15 8.68
N THR A 35 -6.19 -0.73 7.65
CA THR A 35 -7.64 -0.54 7.72
C THR A 35 -8.22 -0.53 6.30
N HIS A 36 -9.54 -0.46 6.21
CA HIS A 36 -10.29 -0.27 4.97
C HIS A 36 -10.36 1.18 4.49
N PHE A 37 -9.64 2.10 5.13
CA PHE A 37 -9.60 3.54 4.83
C PHE A 37 -11.00 4.14 4.63
N SER A 38 -11.97 3.69 5.43
CA SER A 38 -13.38 4.05 5.27
C SER A 38 -13.80 5.12 6.28
N SER A 39 -14.86 5.88 5.96
CA SER A 39 -15.45 6.84 6.91
C SER A 39 -15.98 6.17 8.18
N LYS A 40 -16.32 4.88 8.11
CA LYS A 40 -16.77 4.09 9.27
C LYS A 40 -15.64 3.79 10.26
N GLU A 41 -14.39 3.85 9.80
CA GLU A 41 -13.19 3.64 10.62
C GLU A 41 -12.59 4.97 11.13
N GLY A 42 -13.32 6.07 11.00
CA GLY A 42 -12.92 7.37 11.54
C GLY A 42 -11.95 8.19 10.67
N PHE A 43 -11.67 7.75 9.44
CA PHE A 43 -10.82 8.52 8.53
C PHE A 43 -11.50 9.83 8.12
N LYS A 44 -10.80 10.94 8.42
CA LYS A 44 -11.25 12.28 8.04
C LYS A 44 -11.34 12.39 6.53
N SER A 45 -12.43 12.99 6.07
CA SER A 45 -12.61 13.35 4.67
C SER A 45 -12.35 14.85 4.54
N VAL A 46 -11.44 15.25 3.65
CA VAL A 46 -11.19 16.67 3.35
C VAL A 46 -11.64 16.90 1.92
N GLY A 47 -12.51 17.90 1.70
CA GLY A 47 -13.03 18.23 0.36
C GLY A 47 -13.85 17.12 -0.31
N GLY A 48 -14.54 16.28 0.47
CA GLY A 48 -15.36 15.17 -0.07
C GLY A 48 -14.58 13.89 -0.41
N LEU A 49 -13.25 13.90 -0.30
CA LEU A 49 -12.41 12.72 -0.52
C LEU A 49 -12.22 11.95 0.81
N ARG A 50 -12.80 10.76 0.88
CA ARG A 50 -12.65 9.85 2.03
C ARG A 50 -11.23 9.27 2.05
N ALA A 51 -10.58 9.27 3.23
CA ALA A 51 -9.19 8.83 3.42
C ALA A 51 -8.18 9.52 2.48
N ASN A 52 -8.25 10.85 2.46
CA ASN A 52 -7.37 11.68 1.66
C ASN A 52 -5.89 11.34 1.94
N GLY A 53 -5.13 11.03 0.88
CA GLY A 53 -3.71 10.67 0.97
C GLY A 53 -3.40 9.16 0.96
N VAL A 54 -4.38 8.26 1.03
CA VAL A 54 -4.09 6.80 0.96
C VAL A 54 -3.47 6.40 -0.39
N CYS A 55 -3.99 6.94 -1.49
CA CYS A 55 -3.41 6.73 -2.83
C CYS A 55 -2.00 7.34 -2.94
N HIS A 56 -1.74 8.45 -2.22
CA HIS A 56 -0.43 9.07 -2.19
C HIS A 56 0.59 8.18 -1.47
N LEU A 57 0.21 7.66 -0.30
CA LEU A 57 1.01 6.69 0.43
C LEU A 57 1.28 5.45 -0.42
N ALA A 58 0.26 4.88 -1.05
CA ALA A 58 0.40 3.71 -1.90
C ALA A 58 1.32 3.94 -3.10
N THR A 59 1.25 5.13 -3.71
CA THR A 59 2.13 5.54 -4.81
C THR A 59 3.60 5.64 -4.35
N LEU A 60 3.85 6.23 -3.18
CA LEU A 60 5.21 6.28 -2.61
C LEU A 60 5.72 4.89 -2.23
N MET A 61 4.86 4.03 -1.68
CA MET A 61 5.18 2.64 -1.37
C MET A 61 5.51 1.83 -2.63
N ASN A 62 4.70 1.98 -3.69
CA ASN A 62 4.94 1.35 -4.98
C ASN A 62 6.31 1.77 -5.54
N TRP A 63 6.59 3.08 -5.53
CA TRP A 63 7.85 3.60 -6.02
C TRP A 63 9.04 3.02 -5.25
N ALA A 64 9.09 3.18 -3.92
CA ALA A 64 10.23 2.69 -3.15
C ALA A 64 10.37 1.17 -3.18
N ALA A 65 9.26 0.42 -3.17
CA ALA A 65 9.30 -1.04 -3.28
C ALA A 65 9.86 -1.50 -4.61
N SER A 66 9.48 -0.83 -5.69
CA SER A 66 10.03 -1.09 -7.03
C SER A 66 11.54 -0.82 -7.07
N GLU A 67 12.00 0.32 -6.52
CA GLU A 67 13.42 0.66 -6.45
C GLU A 67 14.22 -0.29 -5.54
N ALA A 68 13.58 -0.85 -4.52
CA ALA A 68 14.18 -1.85 -3.62
C ALA A 68 14.19 -3.28 -4.20
N GLY A 69 13.71 -3.48 -5.43
CA GLY A 69 13.69 -4.78 -6.09
C GLY A 69 12.61 -5.75 -5.60
N LEU A 70 11.59 -5.26 -4.90
CA LEU A 70 10.40 -6.07 -4.57
C LEU A 70 9.53 -6.25 -5.83
N LEU A 71 8.71 -7.30 -5.86
CA LEU A 71 7.73 -7.46 -6.93
C LEU A 71 6.49 -6.65 -6.58
N VAL A 72 6.15 -5.67 -7.41
CA VAL A 72 5.02 -4.76 -7.16
C VAL A 72 3.97 -4.91 -8.25
N PHE A 73 2.71 -4.99 -7.83
CA PHE A 73 1.56 -5.01 -8.73
C PHE A 73 0.47 -4.07 -8.25
N ALA A 74 0.06 -3.14 -9.11
CA ALA A 74 -1.02 -2.19 -8.88
C ALA A 74 -1.92 -2.16 -10.12
N PRO A 75 -3.15 -2.71 -10.09
CA PRO A 75 -3.97 -2.84 -11.29
C PRO A 75 -4.56 -1.52 -11.78
N SER A 76 -4.69 -0.53 -10.88
CA SER A 76 -5.33 0.75 -11.16
C SER A 76 -4.45 1.92 -10.76
N HIS A 77 -4.36 2.91 -11.64
CA HIS A 77 -3.46 4.06 -11.53
C HIS A 77 -4.28 5.35 -11.46
N HIS A 78 -4.47 5.90 -10.27
CA HIS A 78 -5.24 7.14 -10.08
C HIS A 78 -4.74 7.92 -8.86
N SER A 79 -3.51 8.42 -8.97
CA SER A 79 -2.87 9.22 -7.92
C SER A 79 -1.85 10.18 -8.54
N SER A 80 -2.27 11.39 -8.86
CA SER A 80 -1.35 12.42 -9.37
C SER A 80 -0.54 13.03 -8.24
N ILE A 81 0.74 12.66 -8.16
CA ILE A 81 1.70 13.27 -7.23
C ILE A 81 2.82 13.92 -8.05
N ASN A 82 3.06 15.20 -7.80
CA ASN A 82 4.16 15.93 -8.44
C ASN A 82 5.50 15.27 -8.09
N GLY A 83 6.34 15.07 -9.10
CA GLY A 83 7.67 14.46 -8.93
C GLY A 83 7.68 12.92 -8.90
N VAL A 84 6.52 12.25 -8.92
CA VAL A 84 6.46 10.79 -9.00
C VAL A 84 6.09 10.34 -10.42
N PRO A 85 6.92 9.50 -11.08
CA PRO A 85 6.60 8.95 -12.39
C PRO A 85 5.25 8.23 -12.43
N LYS A 86 4.48 8.45 -13.52
CA LYS A 86 3.12 7.89 -13.69
C LYS A 86 3.04 6.37 -13.50
N LYS A 87 4.09 5.64 -13.85
CA LYS A 87 4.15 4.17 -13.69
C LYS A 87 3.97 3.71 -12.23
N PHE A 88 4.25 4.58 -11.26
CA PHE A 88 4.09 4.28 -9.84
C PHE A 88 2.76 4.76 -9.26
N TRP A 89 1.95 5.50 -10.02
CA TRP A 89 0.69 5.99 -9.53
C TRP A 89 -0.21 4.83 -9.15
N THR A 90 -0.73 4.82 -7.95
CA THR A 90 -1.49 3.69 -7.41
C THR A 90 -2.81 4.17 -6.85
N SER A 91 -3.88 3.48 -7.21
CA SER A 91 -5.20 3.72 -6.66
C SER A 91 -5.52 2.71 -5.56
N ILE A 92 -5.93 3.22 -4.40
CA ILE A 92 -6.48 2.41 -3.31
C ILE A 92 -7.95 2.77 -3.11
N TYR A 93 -8.82 1.77 -3.13
CA TYR A 93 -10.24 1.97 -2.85
C TYR A 93 -10.86 0.70 -2.28
N TYR A 94 -11.51 0.86 -1.13
CA TYR A 94 -12.24 -0.21 -0.49
C TYR A 94 -13.72 0.11 -0.36
N HIS A 95 -14.56 -0.87 -0.68
CA HIS A 95 -15.96 -0.90 -0.30
C HIS A 95 -16.37 -2.32 0.14
N PRO A 96 -17.06 -2.51 1.28
CA PRO A 96 -17.41 -3.85 1.79
C PRO A 96 -18.19 -4.70 0.79
N ASN A 97 -19.14 -4.07 0.09
CA ASN A 97 -19.98 -4.67 -0.96
C ASN A 97 -19.46 -4.32 -2.37
N GLY A 98 -18.21 -3.88 -2.47
CA GLY A 98 -17.59 -3.52 -3.74
C GLY A 98 -17.27 -4.77 -4.56
N GLY A 99 -17.67 -4.76 -5.82
CA GLY A 99 -17.29 -5.79 -6.79
C GLY A 99 -15.89 -5.53 -7.36
N TRP A 100 -15.74 -5.76 -8.67
CA TRP A 100 -14.46 -5.66 -9.39
C TRP A 100 -13.67 -4.37 -9.15
N ARG A 101 -14.36 -3.25 -9.00
CA ARG A 101 -13.75 -1.94 -8.73
C ARG A 101 -12.90 -1.93 -7.45
N THR A 102 -13.33 -2.61 -6.39
CA THR A 102 -12.53 -2.67 -5.15
C THR A 102 -11.33 -3.58 -5.31
N LEU A 103 -11.46 -4.67 -6.05
CA LEU A 103 -10.39 -5.64 -6.26
C LEU A 103 -9.23 -5.06 -7.08
N GLN A 104 -9.55 -4.22 -8.07
CA GLN A 104 -8.54 -3.57 -8.91
C GLN A 104 -7.84 -2.37 -8.27
N GLN A 105 -8.43 -1.78 -7.23
CA GLN A 105 -7.87 -0.60 -6.57
C GLN A 105 -7.15 -1.00 -5.29
N ASN A 106 -6.10 -1.80 -5.43
CA ASN A 106 -5.25 -2.31 -4.36
C ASN A 106 -3.78 -2.24 -4.80
N LEU A 107 -2.85 -2.41 -3.85
CA LEU A 107 -1.42 -2.51 -4.12
C LEU A 107 -0.88 -3.78 -3.49
N TYR A 108 -0.19 -4.58 -4.30
CA TYR A 108 0.46 -5.81 -3.88
C TYR A 108 1.98 -5.62 -3.93
N ILE A 109 2.66 -5.92 -2.83
CA ILE A 109 4.13 -5.87 -2.74
C ILE A 109 4.62 -7.22 -2.22
N THR A 110 5.27 -8.00 -3.06
CA THR A 110 5.77 -9.33 -2.72
C THR A 110 7.26 -9.28 -2.47
N ASN A 111 7.71 -9.97 -1.43
CA ASN A 111 9.11 -10.20 -1.15
C ASN A 111 9.65 -11.36 -2.00
N PRO A 112 10.46 -11.13 -3.05
CA PRO A 112 11.05 -12.20 -3.84
C PRO A 112 12.34 -12.76 -3.23
N PHE A 113 12.86 -12.13 -2.18
CA PHE A 113 14.18 -12.44 -1.64
C PHE A 113 14.13 -13.67 -0.72
N PRO A 114 15.25 -14.40 -0.57
CA PRO A 114 15.34 -15.55 0.34
C PRO A 114 15.47 -15.14 1.82
N TYR A 115 15.24 -13.88 2.16
CA TYR A 115 15.31 -13.34 3.52
C TYR A 115 14.14 -12.41 3.81
N PRO A 116 13.78 -12.18 5.08
CA PRO A 116 12.70 -11.27 5.42
C PRO A 116 13.03 -9.81 5.08
N VAL A 117 12.02 -9.07 4.65
CA VAL A 117 12.11 -7.63 4.37
C VAL A 117 11.11 -6.89 5.23
N LYS A 118 11.56 -5.83 5.90
CA LYS A 118 10.71 -4.96 6.71
C LYS A 118 10.43 -3.67 5.96
N LEU A 119 9.14 -3.44 5.69
CA LEU A 119 8.60 -2.18 5.20
C LEU A 119 8.36 -1.27 6.41
N ILE A 120 8.91 -0.06 6.39
CA ILE A 120 8.75 0.93 7.47
C ILE A 120 8.26 2.24 6.85
N PHE A 121 7.17 2.76 7.37
CA PHE A 121 6.68 4.09 7.03
C PHE A 121 6.56 4.93 8.30
N GLU A 122 7.17 6.10 8.30
CA GLU A 122 7.15 7.04 9.42
C GLU A 122 6.75 8.42 8.88
N THR A 123 5.89 9.13 9.59
CA THR A 123 5.53 10.50 9.23
C THR A 123 5.27 11.33 10.48
N ASP A 124 5.61 12.61 10.40
CA ASP A 124 5.21 13.64 11.35
C ASP A 124 4.71 14.89 10.59
N SER A 125 4.64 16.05 11.25
CA SER A 125 4.18 17.29 10.63
C SER A 125 5.13 17.85 9.56
N GLU A 126 6.38 17.40 9.51
CA GLU A 126 7.43 17.97 8.67
C GLU A 126 8.00 16.98 7.65
N LYS A 127 8.00 15.69 7.97
CA LYS A 127 8.62 14.68 7.11
C LYS A 127 7.77 13.42 6.93
N VAL A 128 8.06 12.77 5.80
CA VAL A 128 7.66 11.40 5.48
C VAL A 128 8.94 10.60 5.23
N VAL A 129 9.06 9.45 5.86
CA VAL A 129 10.19 8.54 5.75
C VAL A 129 9.66 7.17 5.39
N LEU A 130 10.16 6.61 4.29
CA LEU A 130 9.86 5.26 3.85
C LEU A 130 11.17 4.48 3.77
N LYS A 131 11.25 3.34 4.46
CA LYS A 131 12.42 2.46 4.46
C LYS A 131 12.01 1.05 4.11
N ILE A 132 12.85 0.39 3.33
CA ILE A 132 12.76 -1.03 3.04
C ILE A 132 14.09 -1.62 3.47
N ILE A 133 14.06 -2.43 4.53
CA ILE A 133 15.27 -2.97 5.13
C ILE A 133 15.24 -4.49 5.07
N ARG A 134 16.38 -5.10 4.74
CA ARG A 134 16.61 -6.51 5.00
C ARG A 134 16.62 -6.73 6.51
N GLU A 135 15.86 -7.70 6.99
CA GLU A 135 15.96 -8.15 8.38
C GLU A 135 17.09 -9.18 8.45
N VAL A 136 18.04 -8.95 9.37
CA VAL A 136 19.24 -9.79 9.59
C VAL A 136 19.01 -10.62 10.83
#